data_AF-A0A7J3WDR4-F1
#
_entry.id   AF-A0A7J3WDR4-F1
#
_cell.length_a   1.000
_cell.length_b   1.000
_cell.length_c   1.000
_cell.angle_alpha   90.00
_cell.angle_beta   90.00
_cell.angle_gamma   90.00
#
_symmetry.space_group_name_H-M   'P 1'
#
loop_
_entity.id
_entity.type
_entity.pdbx_description
1 polymer ?
#
loop_
_entity_poly.entity_id
_entity_poly.type
_entity_poly.pdbx_seq_one_letter_code
_entity_poly.pdbx_strand_id
1 'polypeptide(L)'
;MLEGLKKAFQILTEKISTTHLSESELKQVLDDFKLQLITSDVSVKTAEHIAELIRPKLAGLRVPRMGNGDEAIKSIYRGAL
;
A
#
# COMPACT_ATOMS: atom_id res chain seq x y z
N MET A 1 -9.19 1.30 18.19
CA MET A 1 -7.99 0.41 18.16
C MET A 1 -7.87 -0.24 16.78
N LEU A 2 -6.64 -0.37 16.24
CA LEU A 2 -6.29 -0.66 14.83
C LEU A 2 -6.64 0.43 13.80
N GLU A 3 -7.13 1.59 14.24
CA GLU A 3 -7.49 2.69 13.32
C GLU A 3 -6.29 3.26 12.58
N GLY A 4 -5.11 3.34 13.22
CA GLY A 4 -3.87 3.74 12.56
C GLY A 4 -3.50 2.82 11.41
N LEU A 5 -3.58 1.51 11.64
CA LEU A 5 -3.31 0.50 10.61
C LEU A 5 -4.32 0.59 9.45
N LYS A 6 -5.61 0.66 9.76
CA LYS A 6 -6.66 0.82 8.74
C LYS A 6 -6.44 2.09 7.91
N LYS A 7 -6.08 3.19 8.56
CA LYS A 7 -5.81 4.48 7.91
C LYS A 7 -4.57 4.41 7.02
N ALA A 8 -3.52 3.70 7.44
CA ALA A 8 -2.32 3.53 6.63
C ALA A 8 -2.62 2.80 5.30
N PHE A 9 -3.36 1.70 5.36
CA PHE A 9 -3.77 0.97 4.15
C PHE A 9 -4.74 1.78 3.28
N GLN A 10 -5.63 2.56 3.89
CA GLN A 10 -6.53 3.43 3.15
C GLN A 10 -5.74 4.50 2.36
N ILE A 11 -4.82 5.21 3.02
CA ILE A 11 -3.99 6.24 2.38
C ILE A 11 -3.15 5.63 1.25
N LEU A 12 -2.56 4.44 1.48
CA LEU A 12 -1.81 3.72 0.45
C LEU A 12 -2.70 3.43 -0.78
N THR A 13 -3.91 2.93 -0.54
CA THR A 13 -4.87 2.60 -1.61
C THR A 13 -5.25 3.85 -2.40
N GLU A 14 -5.57 4.95 -1.72
CA GLU A 14 -5.94 6.22 -2.37
C GLU A 14 -4.78 6.77 -3.23
N LYS A 15 -3.54 6.74 -2.72
CA LYS A 15 -2.36 7.20 -3.47
C LYS A 15 -2.11 6.38 -4.74
N ILE A 16 -2.28 5.07 -4.68
CA ILE A 16 -2.06 4.16 -5.81
C ILE A 16 -3.23 4.18 -6.80
N SER A 17 -4.47 4.31 -6.30
CA SER A 17 -5.68 4.28 -7.13
C SER A 17 -5.81 5.54 -7.98
N THR A 18 -5.39 6.69 -7.45
CA THR A 18 -5.56 8.01 -8.11
C THR A 18 -4.50 8.32 -9.15
N THR A 19 -3.33 7.67 -9.11
CA THR A 19 -2.17 8.04 -9.95
C THR A 19 -1.48 6.80 -10.51
N HIS A 20 -1.13 6.82 -11.80
CA HIS A 20 -0.16 5.87 -12.34
C HIS A 20 1.22 6.20 -11.78
N LEU A 21 1.68 5.43 -10.79
CA LEU A 21 2.97 5.62 -10.17
C LEU A 21 4.07 4.95 -11.00
N SER A 22 5.14 5.70 -11.27
CA SER A 22 6.43 5.13 -11.68
C SER A 22 7.06 4.30 -10.55
N GLU A 23 8.08 3.51 -10.84
CA GLU A 23 8.77 2.71 -9.81
C GLU A 23 9.34 3.58 -8.67
N SER A 24 9.85 4.76 -9.00
CA SER A 24 10.38 5.73 -8.02
C SER A 24 9.28 6.31 -7.13
N GLU A 25 8.13 6.65 -7.71
CA GLU A 25 6.98 7.16 -6.94
C GLU A 25 6.37 6.07 -6.07
N LEU A 26 6.24 4.84 -6.58
CA LEU A 26 5.76 3.70 -5.80
C LEU A 26 6.69 3.43 -4.61
N LYS A 27 8.01 3.52 -4.80
CA LYS A 27 8.97 3.40 -3.70
C LYS A 27 8.72 4.45 -2.62
N GLN A 28 8.57 5.71 -3.01
CA GLN A 28 8.31 6.81 -2.06
C GLN A 28 6.99 6.61 -1.31
N VAL A 29 5.94 6.18 -2.00
CA VAL A 29 4.63 5.87 -1.39
C VAL A 29 4.75 4.72 -0.39
N LEU A 30 5.55 3.69 -0.69
CA LEU A 30 5.79 2.57 0.22
C LEU A 30 6.67 2.96 1.40
N ASP A 31 7.62 3.89 1.23
CA ASP A 31 8.41 4.43 2.34
C ASP A 31 7.51 5.20 3.33
N ASP A 32 6.61 6.06 2.84
CA ASP A 32 5.59 6.73 3.66
C ASP A 32 4.71 5.70 4.41
N PHE A 33 4.27 4.66 3.70
CA PHE A 33 3.43 3.61 4.27
C PHE A 33 4.15 2.86 5.40
N LYS A 34 5.43 2.52 5.24
CA LYS A 34 6.23 1.90 6.32
C LYS A 34 6.27 2.78 7.56
N LEU A 35 6.48 4.09 7.40
CA LEU A 35 6.46 5.02 8.53
C LEU A 35 5.11 5.00 9.24
N GLN A 36 3.99 4.97 8.50
CA GLN A 36 2.66 4.90 9.08
C GLN A 36 2.41 3.59 9.85
N LEU A 37 2.90 2.46 9.34
CA LEU A 37 2.86 1.18 10.06
C LEU A 37 3.64 1.27 11.38
N ILE A 38 4.86 1.81 11.35
CA ILE A 38 5.70 1.97 12.54
C ILE A 38 5.03 2.86 13.59
N THR A 39 4.41 3.97 13.17
CA THR A 39 3.63 4.82 14.09
C THR A 39 2.38 4.15 14.65
N SER A 40 1.96 3.03 14.08
CA SER A 40 0.81 2.23 14.51
C SER A 40 1.24 0.99 15.32
N ASP A 41 2.38 1.06 16.03
CA ASP A 41 2.98 0.00 16.85
C ASP A 41 3.37 -1.28 16.06
N VAL A 42 3.58 -1.17 14.75
CA VAL A 42 4.15 -2.26 13.95
C VAL A 42 5.67 -2.19 14.01
N SER A 43 6.35 -3.31 14.26
CA SER A 43 7.82 -3.31 14.29
C SER A 43 8.40 -2.91 12.93
N VAL A 44 9.57 -2.26 12.92
CA VAL A 44 10.28 -1.88 11.68
C VAL A 44 10.43 -3.08 10.75
N LYS A 45 10.87 -4.22 11.29
CA LYS A 45 11.04 -5.46 10.54
C LYS A 45 9.74 -5.95 9.90
N THR A 46 8.62 -5.86 10.63
CA THR A 46 7.31 -6.24 10.12
C THR A 46 6.84 -5.25 9.04
N ALA A 47 7.04 -3.95 9.25
CA ALA A 47 6.66 -2.93 8.28
C ALA A 47 7.44 -3.07 6.96
N GLU A 48 8.75 -3.32 7.04
CA GLU A 48 9.60 -3.64 5.89
C GLU A 48 9.10 -4.89 5.16
N HIS A 49 8.84 -5.96 5.91
CA HIS A 49 8.37 -7.22 5.32
C HIS A 49 7.03 -7.06 4.59
N ILE A 50 6.08 -6.32 5.16
CA ILE A 50 4.80 -6.02 4.52
C ILE A 50 5.02 -5.25 3.22
N ALA A 51 5.86 -4.20 3.25
CA ALA A 51 6.14 -3.38 2.08
C ALA A 51 6.81 -4.18 0.96
N GLU A 52 7.77 -5.06 1.28
CA GLU A 52 8.42 -5.94 0.32
C GLU A 52 7.45 -6.97 -0.29
N LEU A 53 6.52 -7.51 0.50
CA LEU A 53 5.49 -8.45 0.03
C LEU A 53 4.54 -7.84 -0.99
N ILE A 54 4.10 -6.60 -0.75
CA ILE A 54 3.08 -5.95 -1.58
C ILE A 54 3.69 -5.19 -2.78
N ARG A 55 4.94 -4.72 -2.68
CA ARG A 55 5.62 -3.94 -3.73
C ARG A 55 5.54 -4.57 -5.13
N PRO A 56 5.94 -5.83 -5.36
CA PRO A 56 5.91 -6.41 -6.71
C PRO A 56 4.47 -6.59 -7.23
N LYS A 57 3.52 -6.84 -6.32
CA LYS A 57 2.10 -7.01 -6.68
C LYS A 57 1.46 -5.68 -7.10
N LEU A 58 1.84 -4.59 -6.44
CA LEU A 58 1.38 -3.24 -6.76
C LEU A 58 2.05 -2.68 -8.01
N ALA A 59 3.35 -2.95 -8.22
CA ALA A 59 4.08 -2.52 -9.41
C ALA A 59 3.51 -3.12 -10.72
N GLY A 60 2.99 -4.36 -10.66
CA GLY A 60 2.35 -5.02 -11.79
C GLY A 60 0.90 -4.59 -12.04
N LEU A 61 0.30 -3.80 -11.14
CA LEU A 61 -1.11 -3.44 -11.22
C LEU A 61 -1.31 -2.21 -12.13
N ARG A 62 -1.87 -2.42 -13.32
CA ARG A 62 -2.45 -1.33 -14.10
C ARG A 62 -3.83 -1.00 -13.54
N VAL A 63 -3.89 0.00 -12.67
CA VAL A 63 -5.17 0.48 -12.12
C VAL A 63 -5.94 1.22 -13.21
N PRO A 64 -7.16 0.79 -13.57
CA PRO A 64 -8.00 1.54 -14.49
C PRO A 64 -8.39 2.91 -13.89
N ARG A 65 -8.21 3.99 -14.64
CA ARG A 65 -8.57 5.36 -14.21
C ARG A 65 -10.06 5.55 -13.87
N MET A 66 -10.94 4.69 -14.36
CA MET A 66 -12.39 4.74 -14.09
C MET A 66 -12.89 3.41 -13.54
N GLY A 67 -13.36 3.45 -12.28
CA GLY A 67 -14.16 2.39 -11.64
C GLY A 67 -13.34 1.19 -11.15
N ASN A 68 -13.28 1.01 -9.83
CA ASN A 68 -12.79 -0.17 -9.08
C ASN A 68 -11.27 -0.33 -8.87
N GLY A 69 -10.48 0.74 -8.99
CA GLY A 69 -9.05 0.68 -8.65
C GLY A 69 -8.80 0.26 -7.20
N ASP A 70 -9.57 0.82 -6.26
CA ASP A 70 -9.48 0.51 -4.84
C ASP A 70 -9.81 -0.96 -4.51
N GLU A 71 -10.74 -1.56 -5.23
CA GLU A 71 -11.15 -2.95 -4.99
C GLU A 71 -10.10 -3.94 -5.51
N ALA A 72 -9.49 -3.66 -6.67
CA ALA A 72 -8.37 -4.43 -7.18
C ALA A 72 -7.18 -4.39 -6.21
N ILE A 73 -6.86 -3.20 -5.68
CA ILE A 73 -5.78 -3.03 -4.69
C ILE A 73 -6.10 -3.77 -3.37
N LYS A 74 -7.34 -3.67 -2.87
CA LYS A 74 -7.77 -4.41 -1.67
C LYS A 74 -7.69 -5.93 -1.85
N SER A 75 -7.95 -6.44 -3.04
CA SER A 75 -7.80 -7.86 -3.37
C SER A 75 -6.33 -8.31 -3.24
N ILE A 76 -5.38 -7.48 -3.69
CA ILE A 76 -3.95 -7.75 -3.53
C ILE A 76 -3.57 -7.89 -2.06
N TYR A 77 -4.04 -6.98 -1.20
CA TYR A 77 -3.75 -7.05 0.23
C TYR A 77 -4.26 -8.37 0.84
N ARG A 78 -5.51 -8.76 0.55
CA ARG A 78 -6.09 -10.03 1.06
C ARG A 78 -5.37 -11.28 0.55
N GLY A 79 -4.73 -11.21 -0.62
CA GLY A 79 -3.94 -12.32 -1.17
C GLY A 79 -2.46 -12.27 -0.80
N ALA A 80 -2.00 -11.24 -0.08
CA ALA A 80 -0.60 -11.05 0.30
C ALA A 80 -0.34 -11.12 1.81
N LEU A 81 -1.36 -10.86 2.62
CA LEU A 81 -1.33 -10.79 4.09
C LEU A 81 -2.40 -11.73 4.65
#